data_AF-F2CCJ1-F1
#
_entry.id   AF-F2CCJ1-F1
#
_cell.length_a   1.000
_cell.length_b   1.000
_cell.length_c   1.000
_cell.angle_alpha   90.00
_cell.angle_beta   90.00
_cell.angle_gamma   90.00
#
_symmetry.space_group_name_H-M   'P 1'
#
loop_
_entity.id
_entity.type
_entity.pdbx_description
1 polymer ?
#
loop_
_entity_poly.entity_id
_entity_poly.type
_entity_poly.pdbx_seq_one_letter_code
_entity_poly.pdbx_strand_id
1 'polypeptide(L)'
;MKKFEIPEPKDYQNFVKHYLEVMREGKEAQAFLGTEVKYRFRQRDSYELDSTDIGVLMEYCLYPLYVEGDRDIARRTFAILKDFSLSVDLVKLDKVTDYIFIQNRRLRRYTSLPFIIETDELVKNIIESISKLSDGQKKDWLYQGLCNALECDPVYRKCDEEKVEKILKEFKEKYYNPPKVVEL
;
A
#
# COMPACT_ATOMS: atom_id res chain seq x y z
N MET A 1 -10.40 -4.23 22.94
CA MET A 1 -10.20 -3.47 21.67
C MET A 1 -11.45 -2.64 21.42
N LYS A 2 -11.36 -1.51 20.71
CA LYS A 2 -12.49 -0.59 20.44
C LYS A 2 -12.93 -0.66 18.96
N LYS A 3 -14.11 -0.19 18.61
CA LYS A 3 -14.48 0.02 17.19
C LYS A 3 -13.63 1.16 16.62
N PHE A 4 -13.33 1.11 15.32
CA PHE A 4 -12.75 2.26 14.63
C PHE A 4 -13.78 3.38 14.55
N GLU A 5 -13.40 4.58 14.98
CA GLU A 5 -14.24 5.77 14.93
C GLU A 5 -13.78 6.62 13.74
N ILE A 6 -14.74 7.01 12.88
CA ILE A 6 -14.47 7.93 11.78
C ILE A 6 -14.17 9.32 12.37
N PRO A 7 -13.21 10.08 11.83
CA PRO A 7 -13.01 11.47 12.23
C PRO A 7 -14.30 12.30 12.10
N GLU A 8 -14.38 13.43 12.79
CA GLU A 8 -15.54 14.33 12.65
C GLU A 8 -15.63 14.87 11.20
N PRO A 9 -16.83 15.13 10.66
CA PRO A 9 -16.99 15.60 9.27
C PRO A 9 -16.13 16.81 8.90
N LYS A 10 -15.98 17.77 9.81
CA LYS A 10 -15.14 18.96 9.63
C LYS A 10 -13.66 18.62 9.34
N ASP A 11 -13.19 17.46 9.79
CA ASP A 11 -11.79 17.03 9.68
C ASP A 11 -11.52 16.28 8.36
N TYR A 12 -12.56 15.71 7.71
CA TYR A 12 -12.40 14.93 6.47
C TYR A 12 -13.12 15.49 5.24
N GLN A 13 -14.08 16.41 5.38
CA GLN A 13 -14.92 16.90 4.28
C GLN A 13 -14.13 17.41 3.06
N ASN A 14 -13.01 18.10 3.29
CA ASN A 14 -12.16 18.57 2.19
C ASN A 14 -11.50 17.42 1.43
N PHE A 15 -11.06 16.37 2.15
CA PHE A 15 -10.49 15.17 1.55
C PHE A 15 -11.55 14.41 0.75
N VAL A 16 -12.75 14.23 1.30
CA VAL A 16 -13.87 13.59 0.59
C VAL A 16 -14.24 14.38 -0.67
N LYS A 17 -14.38 15.71 -0.57
CA LYS A 17 -14.69 16.55 -1.73
C LYS A 17 -13.65 16.37 -2.84
N HIS A 18 -12.37 16.41 -2.48
CA HIS A 18 -11.28 16.20 -3.43
C HIS A 18 -11.32 14.80 -4.04
N TYR A 19 -11.50 13.74 -3.23
CA TYR A 19 -11.61 12.38 -3.73
C TYR A 19 -12.79 12.18 -4.70
N LEU A 20 -13.94 12.80 -4.42
CA LEU A 20 -15.11 12.78 -5.31
C LEU A 20 -14.82 13.46 -6.66
N GLU A 21 -13.99 14.51 -6.70
CA GLU A 21 -13.52 15.12 -7.95
C GLU A 21 -12.63 14.15 -8.73
N VAL A 22 -11.70 13.48 -8.06
CA VAL A 22 -10.84 12.45 -8.66
C VAL A 22 -11.67 11.26 -9.20
N MET A 23 -12.72 10.87 -8.49
CA MET A 23 -13.68 9.85 -8.93
C MET A 23 -14.42 10.28 -10.21
N ARG A 24 -14.89 11.53 -10.27
CA ARG A 24 -15.56 12.07 -11.48
C ARG A 24 -14.65 12.08 -12.70
N GLU A 25 -13.35 12.22 -12.51
CA GLU A 25 -12.35 12.12 -13.59
C GLU A 25 -12.00 10.67 -13.98
N GLY A 26 -12.49 9.66 -13.25
CA GLY A 26 -12.10 8.26 -13.44
C GLY A 26 -10.64 7.99 -13.05
N LYS A 27 -10.09 8.76 -12.10
CA LYS A 27 -8.68 8.75 -11.72
C LYS A 27 -8.45 8.19 -10.32
N GLU A 28 -9.37 7.37 -9.79
CA GLU A 28 -9.26 6.77 -8.46
C GLU A 28 -7.90 6.06 -8.25
N ALA A 29 -7.39 5.32 -9.23
CA ALA A 29 -6.05 4.71 -9.12
C ALA A 29 -4.92 5.73 -8.91
N GLN A 30 -5.02 6.93 -9.51
CA GLN A 30 -4.06 8.01 -9.28
C GLN A 30 -4.18 8.58 -7.86
N ALA A 31 -5.35 8.52 -7.22
CA ALA A 31 -5.49 8.88 -5.81
C ALA A 31 -4.65 7.97 -4.91
N PHE A 32 -4.57 6.66 -5.21
CA PHE A 32 -3.74 5.72 -4.46
C PHE A 32 -2.24 5.95 -4.71
N LEU A 33 -1.84 6.33 -5.92
CA LEU A 33 -0.45 6.61 -6.25
C LEU A 33 0.02 7.96 -5.67
N GLY A 34 -0.72 9.03 -5.94
CA GLY A 34 -0.38 10.39 -5.55
C GLY A 34 0.91 10.93 -6.19
N THR A 35 1.40 10.33 -7.27
CA THR A 35 2.60 10.80 -7.98
C THR A 35 2.37 12.16 -8.62
N GLU A 36 1.16 12.40 -9.15
CA GLU A 36 0.70 13.73 -9.54
C GLU A 36 0.13 14.48 -8.32
N VAL A 37 0.63 15.71 -8.08
CA VAL A 37 0.24 16.53 -6.92
C VAL A 37 -1.28 16.73 -6.82
N LYS A 38 -1.98 16.88 -7.95
CA LYS A 38 -3.44 17.08 -7.98
C LYS A 38 -4.25 15.86 -7.52
N TYR A 39 -3.65 14.68 -7.45
CA TYR A 39 -4.30 13.45 -6.99
C TYR A 39 -3.74 12.96 -5.65
N ARG A 40 -2.85 13.72 -5.00
CA ARG A 40 -2.14 13.29 -3.80
C ARG A 40 -2.94 13.56 -2.53
N PHE A 41 -3.06 12.55 -1.67
CA PHE A 41 -3.72 12.64 -0.37
C PHE A 41 -2.67 12.49 0.74
N ARG A 42 -2.48 13.52 1.56
CA ARG A 42 -1.50 13.53 2.66
C ARG A 42 -1.89 14.53 3.75
N GLN A 43 -1.29 14.38 4.92
CA GLN A 43 -1.32 15.37 6.00
C GLN A 43 0.09 15.97 6.21
N ARG A 44 0.20 16.95 7.11
CA ARG A 44 1.48 17.64 7.37
C ARG A 44 2.53 16.69 7.94
N ASP A 45 2.10 15.70 8.69
CA ASP A 45 2.88 14.69 9.39
C ASP A 45 2.99 13.36 8.63
N SER A 46 2.48 13.30 7.39
CA SER A 46 2.71 12.16 6.50
C SER A 46 4.21 11.96 6.26
N TYR A 47 4.66 10.72 6.42
CA TYR A 47 6.05 10.32 6.14
C TYR A 47 6.37 10.42 4.65
N GLU A 48 5.43 10.02 3.80
CA GLU A 48 5.52 10.10 2.35
C GLU A 48 5.23 11.53 1.86
N LEU A 49 6.26 12.20 1.31
CA LEU A 49 6.14 13.58 0.83
C LEU A 49 5.70 13.65 -0.64
N ASP A 50 6.15 12.69 -1.45
CA ASP A 50 6.03 12.70 -2.91
C ASP A 50 4.95 11.77 -3.46
N SER A 51 4.23 11.08 -2.59
CA SER A 51 3.17 10.14 -2.95
C SER A 51 1.97 10.26 -1.98
N THR A 52 0.90 9.53 -2.26
CA THR A 52 -0.25 9.48 -1.34
C THR A 52 0.11 8.67 -0.09
N ASP A 53 -0.24 9.22 1.07
CA ASP A 53 -0.30 8.49 2.33
C ASP A 53 -1.58 7.64 2.36
N ILE A 54 -1.41 6.33 2.25
CA ILE A 54 -2.53 5.38 2.22
C ILE A 54 -3.34 5.41 3.53
N GLY A 55 -2.70 5.70 4.66
CA GLY A 55 -3.37 5.84 5.94
C GLY A 55 -4.37 6.99 5.95
N VAL A 56 -3.95 8.13 5.39
CA VAL A 56 -4.78 9.33 5.20
C VAL A 56 -5.90 9.03 4.21
N LEU A 57 -5.60 8.44 3.05
CA LEU A 57 -6.61 8.10 2.05
C LEU A 57 -7.71 7.18 2.63
N MET A 58 -7.31 6.15 3.37
CA MET A 58 -8.26 5.26 4.03
C MET A 58 -9.14 5.98 5.05
N GLU A 59 -8.54 6.77 5.94
CA GLU A 59 -9.21 7.35 7.11
C GLU A 59 -10.06 8.58 6.79
N TYR A 60 -9.62 9.39 5.83
CA TYR A 60 -10.26 10.66 5.48
C TYR A 60 -11.04 10.62 4.15
N CYS A 61 -10.97 9.53 3.38
CA CYS A 61 -11.76 9.37 2.16
C CYS A 61 -12.54 8.06 2.14
N LEU A 62 -11.85 6.92 2.10
CA LEU A 62 -12.48 5.63 1.79
C LEU A 62 -13.48 5.22 2.86
N TYR A 63 -13.07 5.33 4.13
CA TYR A 63 -13.90 4.97 5.28
C TYR A 63 -15.11 5.91 5.48
N PRO A 64 -14.95 7.25 5.48
CA PRO A 64 -16.09 8.16 5.49
C PRO A 64 -17.10 7.89 4.37
N LEU A 65 -16.65 7.80 3.11
CA LEU A 65 -17.53 7.56 1.96
C LEU A 65 -18.29 6.23 2.08
N TYR A 66 -17.61 5.18 2.56
CA TYR A 66 -18.25 3.89 2.80
C TYR A 66 -19.35 4.00 3.87
N VAL A 67 -19.11 4.72 4.96
CA VAL A 67 -20.09 4.93 6.04
C VAL A 67 -21.26 5.82 5.58
N GLU A 68 -20.99 6.81 4.73
CA GLU A 68 -21.98 7.73 4.14
C GLU A 68 -22.84 7.08 3.05
N GLY A 69 -22.49 5.90 2.56
CA GLY A 69 -23.37 5.06 1.75
C GLY A 69 -22.75 4.49 0.47
N ASP A 70 -21.55 4.92 0.08
CA ASP A 70 -20.84 4.35 -1.08
C ASP A 70 -20.22 3.00 -0.71
N ARG A 71 -21.05 1.96 -0.61
CA ARG A 71 -20.59 0.61 -0.28
C ARG A 71 -19.75 -0.02 -1.40
N ASP A 72 -19.89 0.44 -2.64
CA ASP A 72 -19.15 -0.05 -3.80
C ASP A 72 -17.67 0.36 -3.77
N ILE A 73 -17.31 1.39 -2.99
CA ILE A 73 -15.91 1.83 -2.83
C ILE A 73 -14.98 0.71 -2.33
N ALA A 74 -15.50 -0.25 -1.55
CA ALA A 74 -14.73 -1.41 -1.12
C ALA A 74 -14.34 -2.30 -2.31
N ARG A 75 -15.28 -2.54 -3.24
CA ARG A 75 -15.02 -3.31 -4.46
C ARG A 75 -14.05 -2.57 -5.40
N ARG A 76 -14.23 -1.25 -5.57
CA ARG A 76 -13.31 -0.43 -6.39
C ARG A 76 -11.91 -0.37 -5.80
N THR A 77 -11.80 -0.24 -4.48
CA THR A 77 -10.53 -0.31 -3.75
C THR A 77 -9.83 -1.63 -4.00
N PHE A 78 -10.52 -2.77 -3.84
CA PHE A 78 -9.94 -4.08 -4.16
C PHE A 78 -9.46 -4.18 -5.60
N ALA A 79 -10.25 -3.71 -6.56
CA ALA A 79 -9.88 -3.77 -7.98
C ALA A 79 -8.59 -2.97 -8.27
N ILE A 80 -8.43 -1.78 -7.67
CA ILE A 80 -7.22 -0.96 -7.80
C ILE A 80 -6.01 -1.67 -7.17
N LEU A 81 -6.16 -2.17 -5.94
CA LEU A 81 -5.09 -2.87 -5.23
C LEU A 81 -4.68 -4.16 -5.96
N LYS A 82 -5.64 -4.85 -6.59
CA LYS A 82 -5.39 -6.03 -7.42
C LYS A 82 -4.58 -5.67 -8.66
N ASP A 83 -4.93 -4.62 -9.40
CA ASP A 83 -4.11 -4.11 -10.51
C ASP A 83 -2.68 -3.80 -10.06
N PHE A 84 -2.54 -3.15 -8.91
CA PHE A 84 -1.23 -2.77 -8.37
C PHE A 84 -0.39 -3.99 -7.99
N SER A 85 -1.01 -4.97 -7.34
CA SER A 85 -0.33 -6.21 -6.92
C SER A 85 0.23 -7.04 -8.08
N LEU A 86 -0.38 -6.93 -9.26
CA LEU A 86 0.04 -7.63 -10.48
C LEU A 86 1.12 -6.88 -11.27
N SER A 87 1.49 -5.66 -10.83
CA SER A 87 2.46 -4.81 -11.51
C SER A 87 3.90 -5.10 -11.09
N VAL A 88 4.85 -4.76 -11.96
CA VAL A 88 6.28 -4.65 -11.61
C VAL A 88 6.70 -3.20 -11.33
N ASP A 89 5.75 -2.28 -11.28
CA ASP A 89 5.99 -0.89 -10.88
C ASP A 89 6.17 -0.80 -9.36
N LEU A 90 7.31 -0.25 -8.92
CA LEU A 90 7.66 -0.19 -7.50
C LEU A 90 6.69 0.68 -6.70
N VAL A 91 6.18 1.78 -7.25
CA VAL A 91 5.24 2.66 -6.56
C VAL A 91 3.90 1.96 -6.39
N LYS A 92 3.43 1.24 -7.42
CA LYS A 92 2.21 0.44 -7.31
C LYS A 92 2.35 -0.63 -6.23
N LEU A 93 3.45 -1.38 -6.24
CA LEU A 93 3.72 -2.41 -5.24
C LEU A 93 3.81 -1.82 -3.82
N ASP A 94 4.50 -0.69 -3.68
CA ASP A 94 4.63 0.04 -2.41
C ASP A 94 3.24 0.37 -1.84
N LYS A 95 2.36 0.98 -2.64
CA LYS A 95 1.02 1.38 -2.20
C LYS A 95 0.11 0.22 -1.81
N VAL A 96 0.18 -0.92 -2.51
CA VAL A 96 -0.59 -2.09 -2.09
C VAL A 96 -0.01 -2.73 -0.83
N THR A 97 1.32 -2.77 -0.66
CA THR A 97 1.93 -3.27 0.58
C THR A 97 1.62 -2.38 1.79
N ASP A 98 1.63 -1.05 1.61
CA ASP A 98 1.23 -0.07 2.62
C ASP A 98 -0.23 -0.26 3.05
N TYR A 99 -1.13 -0.46 2.08
CA TYR A 99 -2.54 -0.69 2.38
C TYR A 99 -2.72 -1.92 3.28
N ILE A 100 -2.09 -3.05 2.91
CA ILE A 100 -2.15 -4.30 3.68
C ILE A 100 -1.57 -4.08 5.08
N PHE A 101 -0.41 -3.45 5.18
CA PHE A 101 0.26 -3.18 6.45
C PHE A 101 -0.61 -2.32 7.37
N ILE A 102 -1.17 -1.22 6.85
CA ILE A 102 -2.02 -0.30 7.62
C ILE A 102 -3.32 -0.99 8.04
N GLN A 103 -3.97 -1.74 7.14
CA GLN A 103 -5.16 -2.52 7.47
C GLN A 103 -4.86 -3.51 8.60
N ASN A 104 -3.81 -4.32 8.47
CA ASN A 104 -3.42 -5.31 9.47
C ASN A 104 -3.07 -4.67 10.82
N ARG A 105 -2.36 -3.54 10.81
CA ARG A 105 -2.03 -2.78 12.02
C ARG A 105 -3.29 -2.24 12.70
N ARG A 106 -4.26 -1.75 11.94
CA ARG A 106 -5.55 -1.28 12.45
C ARG A 106 -6.39 -2.46 12.99
N LEU A 107 -6.43 -3.61 12.33
CA LEU A 107 -7.13 -4.80 12.81
C LEU A 107 -6.57 -5.34 14.14
N ARG A 108 -5.28 -5.13 14.43
CA ARG A 108 -4.69 -5.45 15.76
C ARG A 108 -5.13 -4.48 16.87
N ARG A 109 -5.63 -3.29 16.53
CA ARG A 109 -6.02 -2.23 17.47
C ARG A 109 -7.53 -2.13 17.66
N TYR A 110 -8.28 -2.35 16.59
CA TYR A 110 -9.72 -2.15 16.54
C TYR A 110 -10.47 -3.46 16.30
N THR A 111 -11.66 -3.60 16.88
CA THR A 111 -12.54 -4.78 16.72
C THR A 111 -13.22 -4.83 15.35
N SER A 112 -13.31 -3.70 14.66
CA SER A 112 -13.94 -3.59 13.35
C SER A 112 -13.42 -2.35 12.63
N LEU A 113 -13.30 -2.46 11.31
CA LEU A 113 -13.08 -1.36 10.38
C LEU A 113 -14.35 -1.13 9.56
N PRO A 114 -14.53 0.06 8.96
CA PRO A 114 -15.68 0.33 8.10
C PRO A 114 -15.86 -0.71 7.01
N PHE A 115 -14.77 -1.05 6.30
CA PHE A 115 -14.69 -2.25 5.48
C PHE A 115 -13.28 -2.85 5.58
N ILE A 116 -13.17 -4.11 5.17
CA ILE A 116 -11.93 -4.88 5.13
C ILE A 116 -11.83 -5.46 3.72
N ILE A 117 -10.63 -5.40 3.14
CA ILE A 117 -10.32 -6.06 1.88
C ILE A 117 -9.62 -7.38 2.17
N GLU A 118 -10.06 -8.46 1.52
CA GLU A 118 -9.39 -9.76 1.57
C GLU A 118 -8.05 -9.69 0.86
N THR A 119 -6.96 -10.04 1.55
CA THR A 119 -5.60 -9.79 1.04
C THR A 119 -4.89 -11.01 0.47
N ASP A 120 -5.44 -12.21 0.61
CA ASP A 120 -4.77 -13.46 0.20
C ASP A 120 -4.31 -13.45 -1.26
N GLU A 121 -5.20 -13.05 -2.18
CA GLU A 121 -4.85 -12.92 -3.59
C GLU A 121 -3.80 -11.83 -3.83
N LEU A 122 -3.91 -10.69 -3.13
CA LEU A 122 -2.99 -9.56 -3.26
C LEU A 122 -1.58 -9.94 -2.78
N VAL A 123 -1.49 -10.60 -1.63
CA VAL A 123 -0.23 -11.09 -1.04
C VAL A 123 0.48 -12.04 -1.99
N LYS A 124 -0.25 -13.00 -2.56
CA LYS A 124 0.30 -13.91 -3.56
C LYS A 124 0.84 -13.15 -4.77
N ASN A 125 0.05 -12.23 -5.33
CA ASN A 125 0.46 -11.44 -6.49
C ASN A 125 1.71 -10.58 -6.19
N ILE A 126 1.79 -9.95 -5.03
CA ILE A 126 2.94 -9.14 -4.61
C ILE A 126 4.21 -9.99 -4.57
N ILE A 127 4.17 -11.18 -3.96
CA ILE A 127 5.33 -12.07 -3.90
C ILE A 127 5.80 -12.44 -5.31
N GLU A 128 4.87 -12.82 -6.20
CA GLU A 128 5.21 -13.13 -7.60
C GLU A 128 5.79 -11.91 -8.33
N SER A 129 5.19 -10.73 -8.16
CA SER A 129 5.62 -9.51 -8.82
C SER A 129 7.00 -9.05 -8.36
N ILE A 130 7.28 -9.08 -7.06
CA ILE A 130 8.60 -8.76 -6.49
C ILE A 130 9.66 -9.72 -7.03
N SER A 131 9.34 -11.01 -7.17
CA SER A 131 10.28 -12.01 -7.70
C SER A 131 10.72 -11.73 -9.15
N LYS A 132 9.91 -10.96 -9.91
CA LYS A 132 10.13 -10.59 -11.31
C LYS A 132 10.81 -9.23 -11.48
N LEU A 133 11.07 -8.49 -10.38
CA LEU A 133 11.74 -7.20 -10.46
C LEU A 133 13.16 -7.34 -11.04
N SER A 134 13.52 -6.40 -11.91
CA SER A 134 14.86 -6.34 -12.49
C SER A 134 15.93 -6.00 -11.45
N ASP A 135 17.18 -6.34 -11.73
CA ASP A 135 18.30 -5.98 -10.85
C ASP A 135 18.47 -4.47 -10.67
N GLY A 136 18.06 -3.66 -11.64
CA GLY A 136 18.05 -2.20 -11.54
C GLY A 136 17.03 -1.71 -10.51
N GLN A 137 15.80 -2.23 -10.57
CA GLN A 137 14.75 -1.91 -9.61
C GLN A 137 15.09 -2.36 -8.18
N LYS A 138 15.81 -3.48 -8.04
CA LYS A 138 16.28 -3.98 -6.73
C LYS A 138 17.33 -3.08 -6.04
N LYS A 139 17.79 -2.02 -6.69
CA LYS A 139 18.68 -0.99 -6.10
C LYS A 139 17.92 0.24 -5.61
N ASP A 140 16.63 0.34 -5.91
CA ASP A 140 15.79 1.46 -5.53
C ASP A 140 15.41 1.38 -4.05
N TRP A 141 15.22 2.54 -3.40
CA TRP A 141 14.83 2.60 -1.99
C TRP A 141 13.42 2.04 -1.74
N LEU A 142 12.51 2.12 -2.72
CA LEU A 142 11.19 1.50 -2.63
C LEU A 142 11.30 -0.02 -2.53
N TYR A 143 12.27 -0.64 -3.19
CA TYR A 143 12.50 -2.09 -3.05
C TYR A 143 12.90 -2.47 -1.61
N GLN A 144 13.67 -1.63 -0.93
CA GLN A 144 13.95 -1.82 0.50
C GLN A 144 12.66 -1.74 1.34
N GLY A 145 11.76 -0.79 1.04
CA GLY A 145 10.43 -0.71 1.65
C GLY A 145 9.62 -1.99 1.49
N LEU A 146 9.57 -2.52 0.26
CA LEU A 146 8.91 -3.80 -0.04
C LEU A 146 9.49 -4.97 0.75
N CYS A 147 10.83 -5.10 0.80
CA CYS A 147 11.50 -6.15 1.57
C CYS A 147 11.19 -6.02 3.07
N ASN A 148 11.18 -4.80 3.62
CA ASN A 148 10.81 -4.56 5.01
C ASN A 148 9.36 -4.98 5.29
N ALA A 149 8.42 -4.70 4.37
CA ALA A 149 7.04 -5.14 4.50
C ALA A 149 6.91 -6.68 4.54
N LEU A 150 7.62 -7.37 3.63
CA LEU A 150 7.71 -8.84 3.60
C LEU A 150 8.30 -9.42 4.89
N GLU A 151 9.32 -8.75 5.46
CA GLU A 151 9.97 -9.20 6.70
C GLU A 151 9.09 -8.96 7.94
N CYS A 152 8.38 -7.84 8.00
CA CYS A 152 7.63 -7.41 9.19
C CYS A 152 6.21 -8.01 9.28
N ASP A 153 5.52 -8.21 8.16
CA ASP A 153 4.15 -8.73 8.17
C ASP A 153 4.13 -10.25 7.92
N PRO A 154 3.70 -11.07 8.89
CA PRO A 154 3.71 -12.52 8.75
C PRO A 154 2.78 -13.04 7.64
N VAL A 155 1.86 -12.23 7.09
CA VAL A 155 0.97 -12.66 6.00
C VAL A 155 1.74 -13.15 4.77
N TYR A 156 2.89 -12.54 4.46
CA TYR A 156 3.68 -12.92 3.29
C TYR A 156 4.32 -14.31 3.47
N ARG A 157 4.97 -14.57 4.61
CA ARG A 157 5.55 -15.90 4.91
C ARG A 157 4.50 -17.00 5.02
N LYS A 158 3.33 -16.68 5.57
CA LYS A 158 2.20 -17.62 5.62
C LYS A 158 1.69 -17.99 4.23
N CYS A 159 1.82 -17.09 3.25
CA CYS A 159 1.43 -17.34 1.87
C CYS A 159 2.46 -18.20 1.13
N ASP A 160 3.74 -17.83 1.19
CA ASP A 160 4.84 -18.55 0.51
C ASP A 160 6.18 -18.27 1.20
N GLU A 161 6.52 -19.09 2.20
CA GLU A 161 7.75 -18.93 2.98
C GLU A 161 9.01 -19.06 2.11
N GLU A 162 9.04 -20.04 1.20
CA GLU A 162 10.22 -20.30 0.36
C GLU A 162 10.56 -19.10 -0.52
N LYS A 163 9.56 -18.54 -1.22
CA LYS A 163 9.79 -17.37 -2.08
C LYS A 163 10.14 -16.13 -1.27
N VAL A 164 9.47 -15.90 -0.14
CA VAL A 164 9.76 -14.74 0.71
C VAL A 164 11.19 -14.81 1.24
N GLU A 165 11.63 -15.95 1.77
CA GLU A 165 12.99 -16.10 2.27
C GLU A 165 14.04 -15.99 1.17
N LYS A 166 13.75 -16.47 -0.06
CA LYS A 166 14.60 -16.24 -1.21
C LYS A 166 14.76 -14.76 -1.54
N ILE A 167 13.67 -14.00 -1.61
CA ILE A 167 13.68 -12.55 -1.87
C ILE A 167 14.48 -11.82 -0.79
N LEU A 168 14.22 -12.11 0.49
CA LEU A 168 14.89 -11.46 1.62
C LEU A 168 16.38 -11.80 1.67
N LYS A 169 16.77 -13.04 1.32
CA LYS A 169 18.17 -13.44 1.20
C LYS A 169 18.89 -12.67 0.10
N GLU A 170 18.32 -12.59 -1.10
CA GLU A 170 18.87 -11.81 -2.21
C GLU A 170 19.04 -10.33 -1.85
N PHE A 171 18.06 -9.76 -1.13
CA PHE A 171 18.14 -8.39 -0.63
C PHE A 171 19.29 -8.20 0.37
N LYS A 172 19.39 -9.08 1.38
CA LYS A 172 20.43 -9.01 2.42
C LYS A 172 21.83 -9.18 1.84
N GLU A 173 22.02 -10.09 0.88
CA GLU A 173 23.30 -10.27 0.20
C GLU A 173 23.73 -9.00 -0.55
N LYS A 174 22.81 -8.34 -1.26
CA LYS A 174 23.12 -7.13 -2.04
C LYS A 174 23.35 -5.89 -1.18
N TYR A 175 22.59 -5.71 -0.09
CA TYR A 175 22.64 -4.50 0.74
C TYR A 175 23.66 -4.57 1.89
N TYR A 176 23.82 -5.72 2.55
CA TYR A 176 24.75 -5.85 3.68
C TYR A 176 26.13 -6.39 3.28
N ASN A 177 26.23 -7.13 2.17
CA ASN A 177 27.48 -7.71 1.68
C ASN A 177 27.71 -7.39 0.19
N PRO A 178 27.81 -6.10 -0.20
CA PRO A 178 28.00 -5.75 -1.59
C PRO A 178 29.24 -6.48 -2.15
N PRO A 179 29.13 -7.14 -3.33
CA PRO A 179 30.25 -7.86 -3.91
C PRO A 179 31.44 -6.90 -4.06
N LYS A 180 32.61 -7.32 -3.56
CA LYS A 180 33.84 -6.56 -3.72
C LYS A 180 34.07 -6.37 -5.22
N VAL A 181 34.06 -5.12 -5.67
CA VAL A 181 34.46 -4.77 -7.02
C VAL A 181 35.94 -5.14 -7.15
N VAL A 182 36.24 -6.17 -7.93
CA VAL A 182 37.61 -6.48 -8.32
C VAL A 182 37.93 -5.54 -9.48
N GLU A 183 38.68 -4.47 -9.21
CA GLU A 183 39.29 -3.67 -10.26
C GLU A 183 40.29 -4.57 -11.02
N LEU A 184 40.10 -4.71 -12.33
CA LEU A 184 41.00 -5.40 -13.25
C LEU A 184 42.13 -4.47 -13.70
#